data_AF-A0A2E9TGL4-F1
#
_entry.id   AF-A0A2E9TGL4-F1
#
_cell.length_a   1.000
_cell.length_b   1.000
_cell.length_c   1.000
_cell.angle_alpha   90.00
_cell.angle_beta   90.00
_cell.angle_gamma   90.00
#
_symmetry.space_group_name_H-M   'P 1'
#
loop_
_entity.id
_entity.type
_entity.pdbx_description
1 polymer ?
#
loop_
_entity_poly.entity_id
_entity_poly.type
_entity_poly.pdbx_seq_one_letter_code
_entity_poly.pdbx_strand_id
1 'polypeptide(L)'
;MQTDREKAEQLYKNYINASLALDNLGNIDKTVDAFQIKLNSEIKKPANEQRFPLYKALVDNTNYYIIPLRGSGLWDAIWGYIALKSDINTIQGAVFDHKAETAGLGAEITQQWFMNRFKDEKVFNSSGELVGINVSKTNNDPKDLDKSDHEVDAISGATITGDGVTEMIVERLTHYLPYFNKERNSIAALN
;
A
#
# COMPACT_ATOMS: atom_id res chain seq x y z
N MET A 1 -7.92 10.91 -10.77
CA MET A 1 -7.65 11.59 -12.06
C MET A 1 -6.96 10.58 -12.96
N GLN A 2 -7.57 10.22 -14.09
CA GLN A 2 -6.93 9.37 -15.09
C GLN A 2 -6.07 10.27 -15.99
N THR A 3 -4.85 9.84 -16.29
CA THR A 3 -3.88 10.64 -17.04
C THR A 3 -3.08 9.75 -18.00
N ASP A 4 -2.47 10.35 -19.01
CA ASP A 4 -1.58 9.67 -19.95
C ASP A 4 -0.12 9.66 -19.42
N ARG A 5 0.71 8.82 -20.02
CA ARG A 5 2.12 8.62 -19.61
C ARG A 5 2.93 9.92 -19.63
N GLU A 6 2.63 10.82 -20.58
CA GLU A 6 3.36 12.07 -20.77
C GLU A 6 3.04 13.06 -19.65
N LYS A 7 1.79 13.12 -19.18
CA LYS A 7 1.38 13.97 -18.05
C LYS A 7 1.70 13.36 -16.69
N ALA A 8 1.95 12.06 -16.61
CA ALA A 8 2.25 11.38 -15.35
C ALA A 8 3.49 11.96 -14.65
N GLU A 9 4.54 12.29 -15.40
CA GLU A 9 5.75 12.92 -14.83
C GLU A 9 5.45 14.30 -14.23
N GLN A 10 4.65 15.10 -14.94
CA GLN A 10 4.28 16.43 -14.46
C GLN A 10 3.40 16.34 -13.20
N LEU A 11 2.42 15.43 -13.19
CA LEU A 11 1.57 15.20 -12.01
C LEU A 11 2.37 14.68 -10.83
N TYR A 12 3.34 13.79 -11.06
CA TYR A 12 4.26 13.33 -10.03
C TYR A 12 5.00 14.52 -9.40
N LYS A 13 5.62 15.38 -10.22
CA LYS A 13 6.34 16.58 -9.73
C LYS A 13 5.44 17.57 -9.00
N ASN A 14 4.16 17.66 -9.38
CA ASN A 14 3.20 18.56 -8.76
C ASN A 14 2.75 18.09 -7.39
N TYR A 15 2.54 16.79 -7.20
CA TYR A 15 1.91 16.25 -5.99
C TYR A 15 2.86 15.52 -5.05
N ILE A 16 3.91 14.88 -5.56
CA ILE A 16 4.91 14.18 -4.72
C ILE A 16 5.93 15.20 -4.24
N ASN A 17 5.93 15.48 -2.94
CA ASN A 17 6.82 16.48 -2.34
C ASN A 17 8.05 15.87 -1.64
N ALA A 18 8.04 14.54 -1.38
CA ALA A 18 9.21 13.83 -0.90
C ALA A 18 9.22 12.37 -1.36
N SER A 19 10.43 11.87 -1.64
CA SER A 19 10.72 10.47 -1.96
C SER A 19 11.82 10.02 -0.99
N LEU A 20 11.49 9.06 -0.13
CA LEU A 20 12.34 8.63 0.99
C LEU A 20 12.75 7.18 0.80
N ALA A 21 14.05 6.90 0.94
CA ALA A 21 14.55 5.53 1.08
C ALA A 21 14.78 5.27 2.57
N LEU A 22 13.95 4.43 3.18
CA LEU A 22 14.03 4.14 4.61
C LEU A 22 14.89 2.90 4.87
N ASP A 23 15.68 2.90 5.94
CA ASP A 23 16.28 1.69 6.49
C ASP A 23 15.27 0.91 7.36
N ASN A 24 15.68 -0.26 7.87
CA ASN A 24 14.85 -1.11 8.73
C ASN A 24 14.55 -0.52 10.12
N LEU A 25 15.19 0.59 10.49
CA LEU A 25 14.94 1.34 11.72
C LEU A 25 14.09 2.60 11.44
N GLY A 26 13.64 2.80 10.20
CA GLY A 26 12.86 3.95 9.77
C GLY A 26 13.66 5.25 9.77
N ASN A 27 14.97 5.20 9.52
CA ASN A 27 15.78 6.38 9.22
C ASN A 27 15.86 6.59 7.72
N ILE A 28 16.01 7.85 7.30
CA ILE A 28 16.13 8.20 5.88
C ILE A 28 17.59 8.00 5.44
N ASP A 29 17.81 7.08 4.51
CA ASP A 29 19.08 6.93 3.80
C ASP A 29 19.14 7.94 2.64
N LYS A 30 19.86 9.04 2.86
CA LYS A 30 20.01 10.12 1.87
C LYS A 30 20.89 9.74 0.68
N THR A 31 21.55 8.59 0.70
CA THR A 31 22.44 8.13 -0.37
C THR A 31 21.71 7.30 -1.43
N VAL A 32 20.47 6.89 -1.16
CA VAL A 32 19.66 6.03 -2.04
C VAL A 32 18.48 6.82 -2.58
N ASP A 33 18.34 6.84 -3.91
CA ASP A 33 17.15 7.36 -4.56
C ASP A 33 16.01 6.34 -4.46
N ALA A 34 14.96 6.70 -3.71
CA ALA A 34 13.78 5.87 -3.51
C ALA A 34 13.09 5.48 -4.82
N PHE A 35 13.14 6.35 -5.84
CA PHE A 35 12.51 6.10 -7.14
C PHE A 35 13.25 5.02 -7.96
N GLN A 36 14.55 4.81 -7.69
CA GLN A 36 15.36 3.81 -8.38
C GLN A 36 15.28 2.43 -7.72
N ILE A 37 14.65 2.31 -6.54
CA ILE A 37 14.54 1.04 -5.83
C ILE A 37 13.64 0.07 -6.61
N LYS A 38 14.21 -1.06 -7.02
CA LYS A 38 13.48 -2.15 -7.68
C LYS A 38 13.06 -3.19 -6.65
N LEU A 39 11.80 -3.16 -6.24
CA LEU A 39 11.28 -4.07 -5.21
C LEU A 39 11.53 -5.55 -5.52
N ASN A 40 11.50 -5.97 -6.79
CA ASN A 40 11.74 -7.38 -7.16
C ASN A 40 13.12 -7.92 -6.76
N SER A 41 14.10 -7.03 -6.60
CA SER A 41 15.46 -7.35 -6.19
C SER A 41 15.66 -7.01 -4.72
N GLU A 42 15.04 -5.92 -4.27
CA GLU A 42 15.14 -5.45 -2.89
C GLU A 42 14.61 -6.47 -1.88
N ILE A 43 13.43 -7.05 -2.13
CA ILE A 43 12.81 -8.02 -1.20
C ILE A 43 13.62 -9.31 -1.02
N LYS A 44 14.62 -9.57 -1.88
CA LYS A 44 15.49 -10.75 -1.78
C LYS A 44 16.63 -10.54 -0.78
N LYS A 45 16.90 -9.30 -0.36
CA LYS A 45 17.92 -8.99 0.63
C LYS A 45 17.41 -9.31 2.05
N PRO A 46 18.30 -9.57 3.01
CA PRO A 46 17.96 -9.54 4.43
C PRO A 46 17.24 -8.23 4.80
N ALA A 47 16.25 -8.28 5.69
CA ALA A 47 15.41 -7.12 6.02
C ALA A 47 16.22 -5.91 6.53
N ASN A 48 17.33 -6.14 7.24
CA ASN A 48 18.24 -5.10 7.71
C ASN A 48 19.11 -4.46 6.62
N GLU A 49 19.18 -5.06 5.43
CA GLU A 49 19.90 -4.53 4.26
C GLU A 49 18.94 -3.91 3.22
N GLN A 50 17.64 -4.13 3.38
CA GLN A 50 16.63 -3.54 2.50
C GLN A 50 16.55 -2.02 2.66
N ARG A 51 16.11 -1.37 1.58
CA ARG A 51 15.58 -0.01 1.59
C ARG A 51 14.11 -0.01 1.24
N PHE A 52 13.33 0.70 2.04
CA PHE A 52 11.89 0.76 1.91
C PHE A 52 11.50 2.12 1.30
N PRO A 53 11.11 2.16 0.00
CA PRO A 53 10.72 3.40 -0.65
C PRO A 53 9.39 3.91 -0.10
N LEU A 54 9.34 5.17 0.29
CA LEU A 54 8.12 5.85 0.73
C LEU A 54 7.99 7.17 -0.01
N TYR A 55 6.81 7.45 -0.56
CA TYR A 55 6.52 8.75 -1.17
C TYR A 55 5.54 9.53 -0.30
N LYS A 56 5.80 10.82 -0.10
CA LYS A 56 4.87 11.75 0.54
C LYS A 56 4.24 12.62 -0.55
N ALA A 57 2.93 12.72 -0.52
CA ALA A 57 2.17 13.56 -1.43
C ALA A 57 1.41 14.63 -0.66
N LEU A 58 1.28 15.83 -1.25
CA LEU A 58 0.47 16.92 -0.74
C LEU A 58 -0.61 17.27 -1.77
N VAL A 59 -1.86 17.01 -1.44
CA VAL A 59 -3.02 17.33 -2.29
C VAL A 59 -4.01 18.09 -1.44
N ASP A 60 -4.41 19.29 -1.88
CA ASP A 60 -5.35 20.17 -1.15
C ASP A 60 -4.97 20.34 0.33
N ASN A 61 -3.69 20.62 0.60
CA ASN A 61 -3.08 20.72 1.93
C ASN A 61 -3.18 19.46 2.82
N THR A 62 -3.56 18.32 2.25
CA THR A 62 -3.62 17.03 2.94
C THR A 62 -2.41 16.18 2.56
N ASN A 63 -1.70 15.68 3.58
CA ASN A 63 -0.57 14.78 3.39
C ASN A 63 -1.04 13.33 3.19
N TYR A 64 -0.38 12.64 2.27
CA TYR A 64 -0.57 11.21 2.04
C TYR A 64 0.78 10.48 2.03
N TYR A 65 0.75 9.23 2.49
CA TYR A 65 1.89 8.33 2.51
C TYR A 65 1.64 7.21 1.50
N ILE A 66 2.46 7.14 0.46
CA ILE A 66 2.28 6.18 -0.64
C ILE A 66 3.38 5.13 -0.53
N ILE A 67 2.95 3.89 -0.30
CA ILE A 67 3.79 2.73 -0.06
C ILE A 67 3.75 1.81 -1.28
N PRO A 68 4.90 1.53 -1.92
CA PRO A 68 5.00 0.52 -2.97
C PRO A 68 4.85 -0.88 -2.39
N LEU A 69 4.06 -1.70 -3.07
CA LEU A 69 3.71 -3.06 -2.67
C LEU A 69 4.28 -4.07 -3.66
N ARG A 70 4.71 -5.23 -3.14
CA ARG A 70 5.07 -6.39 -3.95
C ARG A 70 4.89 -7.66 -3.14
N GLY A 71 4.26 -8.66 -3.74
CA GLY A 71 4.03 -9.97 -3.15
C GLY A 71 3.88 -11.04 -4.22
N SER A 72 3.26 -12.16 -3.84
CA SER A 72 3.06 -13.34 -4.69
C SER A 72 1.56 -13.60 -4.85
N GLY A 73 1.10 -13.73 -6.09
CA GLY A 73 -0.23 -14.25 -6.40
C GLY A 73 -0.21 -15.76 -6.58
N LEU A 74 -1.22 -16.31 -7.26
CA LEU A 74 -1.28 -17.74 -7.55
C LEU A 74 -0.16 -18.19 -8.50
N TRP A 75 0.04 -17.45 -9.60
CA TRP A 75 0.95 -17.87 -10.65
C TRP A 75 2.30 -17.18 -10.60
N ASP A 76 2.32 -15.90 -10.23
CA ASP A 76 3.53 -15.07 -10.26
C ASP A 76 3.31 -13.81 -9.39
N ALA A 77 4.25 -12.87 -9.44
CA ALA A 77 4.24 -11.67 -8.65
C ALA A 77 2.99 -10.80 -8.90
N ILE A 78 2.49 -10.26 -7.79
CA ILE A 78 1.56 -9.14 -7.75
C ILE A 78 2.29 -7.93 -7.15
N TRP A 79 1.87 -6.73 -7.52
CA TRP A 79 2.44 -5.49 -7.01
C TRP A 79 1.39 -4.38 -7.01
N GLY A 80 1.75 -3.25 -6.46
CA GLY A 80 0.83 -2.13 -6.37
C GLY A 80 1.38 -0.96 -5.60
N TYR A 81 0.47 -0.05 -5.26
CA TYR A 81 0.72 1.02 -4.32
C TYR A 81 -0.50 1.16 -3.41
N ILE A 82 -0.26 1.45 -2.13
CA ILE A 82 -1.30 1.85 -1.19
C ILE A 82 -0.99 3.23 -0.65
N ALA A 83 -1.99 4.11 -0.66
CA ALA A 83 -1.90 5.46 -0.14
C ALA A 83 -2.64 5.53 1.19
N LEU A 84 -1.96 5.90 2.27
CA LEU A 84 -2.55 6.19 3.57
C LEU A 84 -2.75 7.70 3.71
N LYS A 85 -3.82 8.09 4.41
CA LYS A 85 -4.10 9.47 4.81
C LYS A 85 -3.09 9.94 5.88
N SER A 86 -3.21 11.20 6.27
CA SER A 86 -2.32 11.85 7.23
C SER A 86 -2.29 11.19 8.62
N ASP A 87 -3.33 10.42 8.98
CA ASP A 87 -3.40 9.64 10.21
C ASP A 87 -2.54 8.35 10.18
N ILE A 88 -1.98 8.02 9.01
CA ILE A 88 -1.19 6.81 8.78
C ILE A 88 -2.02 5.56 9.13
N ASN A 89 -3.34 5.59 8.96
CA ASN A 89 -4.21 4.46 9.26
C ASN A 89 -5.24 4.24 8.16
N THR A 90 -5.97 5.30 7.80
CA THR A 90 -7.02 5.20 6.80
C THR A 90 -6.44 5.19 5.39
N ILE A 91 -6.90 4.27 4.55
CA ILE A 91 -6.50 4.14 3.16
C ILE A 91 -7.23 5.20 2.32
N GLN A 92 -6.46 6.02 1.61
CA GLN A 92 -6.97 6.93 0.59
C GLN A 92 -7.29 6.19 -0.71
N GLY A 93 -6.52 5.15 -1.04
CA GLY A 93 -6.73 4.30 -2.21
C GLY A 93 -5.61 3.29 -2.35
N ALA A 94 -5.90 2.23 -3.11
CA ALA A 94 -4.92 1.22 -3.49
C ALA A 94 -5.02 0.96 -4.99
N VAL A 95 -3.89 0.60 -5.60
CA VAL A 95 -3.83 0.12 -6.98
C VAL A 95 -3.01 -1.15 -7.03
N PHE A 96 -3.47 -2.13 -7.80
CA PHE A 96 -2.81 -3.42 -7.93
C PHE A 96 -2.62 -3.81 -9.38
N ASP A 97 -1.60 -4.62 -9.61
CA ASP A 97 -1.24 -5.17 -10.90
C ASP A 97 -0.53 -6.51 -10.69
N HIS A 98 -0.41 -7.29 -11.76
CA HIS A 98 0.08 -8.66 -11.69
C HIS A 98 0.86 -9.06 -12.93
N LYS A 99 1.71 -10.07 -12.77
CA LYS A 99 2.49 -10.60 -13.90
C LYS A 99 1.67 -11.53 -14.79
N ALA A 100 0.90 -12.44 -14.18
CA ALA A 100 0.33 -13.58 -14.92
C ALA A 100 -0.96 -14.16 -14.31
N GLU A 101 -1.65 -13.44 -13.43
CA GLU A 101 -2.93 -13.92 -12.89
C GLU A 101 -3.97 -14.14 -13.99
N THR A 102 -4.87 -15.11 -13.78
CA THR A 102 -5.85 -15.52 -14.79
C THR A 102 -6.95 -14.46 -14.96
N ALA A 103 -7.22 -14.05 -16.20
CA ALA A 103 -8.32 -13.15 -16.56
C ALA A 103 -9.68 -13.70 -16.09
N GLY A 104 -10.52 -12.84 -15.49
CA GLY A 104 -11.80 -13.24 -14.89
C GLY A 104 -11.69 -13.94 -13.53
N LEU A 105 -10.47 -14.12 -13.00
CA LEU A 105 -10.19 -14.65 -11.66
C LEU A 105 -9.21 -13.69 -10.95
N GLY A 106 -7.97 -14.12 -10.69
CA GLY A 106 -6.98 -13.31 -9.96
C GLY A 106 -6.62 -12.00 -10.66
N ALA A 107 -6.74 -11.92 -11.99
CA ALA A 107 -6.46 -10.68 -12.71
C ALA A 107 -7.40 -9.54 -12.33
N GLU A 108 -8.57 -9.85 -11.75
CA GLU A 108 -9.57 -8.86 -11.36
C GLU A 108 -9.09 -7.92 -10.26
N ILE A 109 -7.94 -8.20 -9.60
CA ILE A 109 -7.30 -7.23 -8.69
C ILE A 109 -6.95 -5.90 -9.37
N THR A 110 -6.80 -5.91 -10.70
CA THR A 110 -6.55 -4.71 -11.54
C THR A 110 -7.80 -3.90 -11.85
N GLN A 111 -8.98 -4.35 -11.43
CA GLN A 111 -10.22 -3.65 -11.72
C GLN A 111 -10.52 -2.57 -10.69
N GLN A 112 -11.07 -1.45 -11.18
CA GLN A 112 -11.39 -0.31 -10.33
C GLN A 112 -12.39 -0.69 -9.22
N TRP A 113 -13.34 -1.59 -9.51
CA TRP A 113 -14.32 -2.04 -8.52
C TRP A 113 -13.63 -2.73 -7.34
N PHE A 114 -12.57 -3.52 -7.57
CA PHE A 114 -11.82 -4.20 -6.51
C PHE A 114 -10.91 -3.22 -5.75
N MET A 115 -10.21 -2.35 -6.47
CA MET A 115 -9.36 -1.32 -5.85
C MET A 115 -10.15 -0.36 -4.95
N ASN A 116 -11.38 -0.01 -5.36
CA ASN A 116 -12.23 0.92 -4.61
C ASN A 116 -12.66 0.38 -3.24
N ARG A 117 -12.70 -0.95 -3.05
CA ARG A 117 -13.15 -1.58 -1.80
C ARG A 117 -12.24 -1.20 -0.62
N PHE A 118 -10.96 -1.01 -0.90
CA PHE A 118 -9.93 -0.61 0.07
C PHE A 118 -10.03 0.85 0.50
N LYS A 119 -10.77 1.69 -0.23
CA LYS A 119 -10.87 3.10 0.11
C LYS A 119 -11.57 3.24 1.47
N ASP A 120 -11.02 4.09 2.33
CA ASP A 120 -11.49 4.41 3.67
C ASP A 120 -11.36 3.27 4.70
N GLU A 121 -10.90 2.08 4.29
CA GLU A 121 -10.47 1.03 5.20
C GLU A 121 -9.30 1.46 6.09
N LYS A 122 -9.14 0.79 7.23
CA LYS A 122 -8.09 1.08 8.21
C LYS A 122 -7.12 -0.09 8.31
N VAL A 123 -5.82 0.18 8.38
CA VAL A 123 -4.80 -0.90 8.46
C VAL A 123 -4.39 -1.25 9.90
N PHE A 124 -4.80 -0.45 10.88
CA PHE A 124 -4.58 -0.69 12.31
C PHE A 124 -5.90 -0.93 13.04
N ASN A 125 -5.92 -1.94 13.91
CA ASN A 125 -7.06 -2.23 14.78
C ASN A 125 -7.21 -1.22 15.93
N SER A 126 -8.27 -1.37 16.73
CA SER A 126 -8.57 -0.51 17.87
C SER A 126 -7.51 -0.56 18.99
N SER A 127 -6.70 -1.62 19.04
CA SER A 127 -5.56 -1.76 19.95
C SER A 127 -4.28 -1.11 19.40
N GLY A 128 -4.31 -0.57 18.19
CA GLY A 128 -3.16 0.06 17.53
C GLY A 128 -2.21 -0.93 16.88
N GLU A 129 -2.60 -2.19 16.72
CA GLU A 129 -1.81 -3.22 16.05
C GLU A 129 -2.06 -3.15 14.55
N LEU A 130 -0.97 -3.27 13.76
CA LEU A 130 -1.08 -3.37 12.30
C LEU A 130 -1.67 -4.73 11.94
N VAL A 131 -2.86 -4.74 11.35
CA VAL A 131 -3.55 -5.95 10.89
C VAL A 131 -3.62 -6.05 9.36
N GLY A 132 -3.31 -4.95 8.65
CA GLY A 132 -3.42 -4.91 7.19
C GLY A 132 -4.88 -4.85 6.75
N ILE A 133 -5.19 -5.48 5.62
CA ILE A 133 -6.56 -5.62 5.09
C ILE A 133 -6.72 -7.05 4.58
N ASN A 134 -7.74 -7.76 5.04
CA ASN A 134 -8.05 -9.12 4.68
C ASN A 134 -9.00 -9.19 3.48
N VAL A 135 -8.56 -9.78 2.36
CA VAL A 135 -9.42 -10.08 1.22
C VAL A 135 -10.20 -11.36 1.51
N SER A 136 -11.45 -11.22 1.93
CA SER A 136 -12.21 -12.24 2.64
C SER A 136 -13.47 -12.67 1.87
N LYS A 137 -13.71 -13.98 1.78
CA LYS A 137 -14.98 -14.51 1.23
C LYS A 137 -16.16 -14.33 2.19
N THR A 138 -15.86 -14.16 3.48
CA THR A 138 -16.85 -14.14 4.55
C THR A 138 -17.24 -12.74 4.98
N ASN A 139 -16.56 -11.71 4.45
CA ASN A 139 -16.87 -10.32 4.77
C ASN A 139 -18.34 -9.98 4.44
N ASN A 140 -18.80 -10.39 3.26
CA ASN A 140 -20.21 -10.28 2.83
C ASN A 140 -20.72 -8.83 2.90
N ASP A 141 -19.88 -7.89 2.46
CA ASP A 141 -20.20 -6.47 2.34
C ASP A 141 -20.10 -5.99 0.88
N PRO A 142 -21.07 -6.37 0.02
CA PRO A 142 -21.04 -6.05 -1.40
C PRO A 142 -21.21 -4.55 -1.69
N LYS A 143 -21.51 -3.74 -0.67
CA LYS A 143 -21.69 -2.28 -0.79
C LYS A 143 -20.52 -1.49 -0.18
N ASP A 144 -19.53 -2.18 0.37
CA ASP A 144 -18.35 -1.58 0.99
C ASP A 144 -18.74 -0.48 2.01
N LEU A 145 -19.68 -0.79 2.90
CA LEU A 145 -20.20 0.11 3.93
C LEU A 145 -19.49 -0.04 5.28
N ASP A 146 -19.03 -1.23 5.63
CA ASP A 146 -18.11 -1.40 6.76
C ASP A 146 -16.70 -1.06 6.30
N LYS A 147 -15.99 -0.30 7.13
CA LYS A 147 -14.64 0.23 6.91
C LYS A 147 -13.74 0.03 8.13
N SER A 148 -14.23 -0.79 9.07
CA SER A 148 -13.68 -0.96 10.42
C SER A 148 -13.43 -2.41 10.79
N ASP A 149 -13.85 -3.34 9.93
CA ASP A 149 -13.60 -4.78 10.03
C ASP A 149 -12.21 -5.19 9.52
N HIS A 150 -11.52 -4.28 8.81
CA HIS A 150 -10.23 -4.54 8.16
C HIS A 150 -10.34 -5.59 7.06
N GLU A 151 -11.51 -5.72 6.43
CA GLU A 151 -11.76 -6.71 5.38
C GLU A 151 -12.28 -6.05 4.10
N VAL A 152 -12.08 -6.72 2.97
CA VAL A 152 -12.78 -6.42 1.71
C VAL A 152 -13.26 -7.72 1.11
N ASP A 153 -14.38 -7.70 0.36
CA ASP A 153 -14.85 -8.96 -0.25
C ASP A 153 -13.85 -9.49 -1.27
N ALA A 154 -13.65 -10.80 -1.24
CA ALA A 154 -12.81 -11.53 -2.18
C ALA A 154 -13.39 -11.60 -3.60
N ILE A 155 -12.49 -11.79 -4.57
CA ILE A 155 -12.86 -12.16 -5.94
C ILE A 155 -13.25 -13.64 -5.96
N SER A 156 -14.44 -13.94 -6.50
CA SER A 156 -14.92 -15.32 -6.63
C SER A 156 -13.95 -16.16 -7.47
N GLY A 157 -13.58 -17.34 -6.95
CA GLY A 157 -12.66 -18.26 -7.63
C GLY A 157 -11.17 -17.88 -7.58
N ALA A 158 -10.79 -16.78 -6.91
CA ALA A 158 -9.41 -16.28 -6.88
C ALA A 158 -8.85 -16.12 -5.45
N THR A 159 -9.11 -17.11 -4.58
CA THR A 159 -8.70 -17.06 -3.16
C THR A 159 -7.21 -16.88 -2.97
N ILE A 160 -6.38 -17.65 -3.68
CA ILE A 160 -4.93 -17.58 -3.51
C ILE A 160 -4.38 -16.20 -3.92
N THR A 161 -4.96 -15.58 -4.96
CA THR A 161 -4.62 -14.20 -5.33
C THR A 161 -5.05 -13.21 -4.25
N GLY A 162 -6.24 -13.37 -3.69
CA GLY A 162 -6.75 -12.56 -2.59
C GLY A 162 -5.87 -12.65 -1.35
N ASP A 163 -5.51 -13.86 -0.93
CA ASP A 163 -4.59 -14.13 0.17
C ASP A 163 -3.22 -13.46 -0.10
N GLY A 164 -2.72 -13.55 -1.33
CA GLY A 164 -1.51 -12.86 -1.76
C GLY A 164 -1.60 -11.34 -1.61
N VAL A 165 -2.75 -10.72 -1.91
CA VAL A 165 -2.97 -9.27 -1.69
C VAL A 165 -2.97 -8.95 -0.19
N THR A 166 -3.66 -9.74 0.62
CA THR A 166 -3.67 -9.61 2.09
C THR A 166 -2.25 -9.64 2.66
N GLU A 167 -1.49 -10.68 2.32
CA GLU A 167 -0.11 -10.89 2.77
C GLU A 167 0.79 -9.76 2.29
N MET A 168 0.70 -9.37 1.01
CA MET A 168 1.48 -8.29 0.42
C MET A 168 1.30 -6.97 1.18
N ILE A 169 0.07 -6.62 1.57
CA ILE A 169 -0.20 -5.37 2.28
C ILE A 169 0.41 -5.41 3.68
N VAL A 170 0.07 -6.41 4.50
CA VAL A 170 0.51 -6.44 5.90
C VAL A 170 2.03 -6.61 6.02
N GLU A 171 2.62 -7.46 5.18
CA GLU A 171 4.06 -7.73 5.21
C GLU A 171 4.84 -6.48 4.80
N ARG A 172 4.43 -5.77 3.73
CA ARG A 172 5.10 -4.54 3.33
C ARG A 172 4.94 -3.44 4.36
N LEU A 173 3.72 -3.19 4.88
CA LEU A 173 3.47 -2.13 5.85
C LEU A 173 4.23 -2.34 7.18
N THR A 174 4.49 -3.59 7.57
CA THR A 174 5.25 -3.93 8.78
C THR A 174 6.63 -3.24 8.81
N HIS A 175 7.31 -3.16 7.67
CA HIS A 175 8.64 -2.54 7.59
C HIS A 175 8.65 -1.02 7.74
N TYR A 176 7.49 -0.36 7.59
CA TYR A 176 7.37 1.09 7.75
C TYR A 176 6.99 1.51 9.18
N LEU A 177 6.64 0.55 10.06
CA LEU A 177 6.24 0.83 11.44
C LEU A 177 7.27 1.68 12.22
N PRO A 178 8.59 1.45 12.14
CA PRO A 178 9.56 2.28 12.83
C PRO A 178 9.50 3.76 12.40
N TYR A 179 9.27 4.02 11.11
CA TYR A 179 9.12 5.39 10.60
C TYR A 179 7.77 5.98 11.00
N PHE A 180 6.68 5.23 10.82
CA PHE A 180 5.32 5.70 11.15
C PHE A 180 5.14 5.99 12.64
N ASN A 181 5.77 5.22 13.53
CA ASN A 181 5.75 5.51 14.97
C ASN A 181 6.44 6.84 15.29
N LYS A 182 7.56 7.17 14.62
CA LYS A 182 8.23 8.48 14.77
C LYS A 182 7.35 9.62 14.27
N GLU A 183 6.74 9.47 13.10
CA GLU A 183 5.86 10.51 12.52
C GLU A 183 4.61 10.73 13.41
N ARG A 184 3.96 9.65 13.89
CA ARG A 184 2.80 9.76 14.79
C ARG A 184 3.14 10.46 16.10
N ASN A 185 4.29 10.14 16.70
CA ASN A 185 4.74 10.83 17.92
C ASN A 185 5.01 12.31 17.66
N SER A 186 5.57 12.65 16.49
CA SER A 186 5.76 14.05 16.10
C SER A 186 4.44 14.78 15.88
N ILE A 187 3.44 14.13 15.28
CA ILE A 187 2.10 14.70 15.07
C ILE A 187 1.39 14.91 16.41
N ALA A 188 1.46 13.92 17.32
CA ALA A 188 0.87 14.01 18.65
C ALA A 188 1.51 15.12 19.51
N ALA A 189 2.81 15.39 19.34
CA ALA A 189 3.50 16.47 20.04
C ALA A 189 3.18 17.88 19.53
N LEU A 190 2.54 18.01 18.36
CA LEU A 190 2.18 19.28 17.73
C LEU A 190 0.71 19.68 17.99
N ASN A 191 -0.09 18.77 18.56
CA ASN A 191 -1.50 18.98 18.91
C ASN A 191 -1.66 19.07 20.43
#